data_AF-A0A9D4XCX5-F1
#
_entry.id   AF-A0A9D4XCX5-F1
#
_cell.length_a   1.000
_cell.length_b   1.000
_cell.length_c   1.000
_cell.angle_alpha   90.00
_cell.angle_beta   90.00
_cell.angle_gamma   90.00
#
_symmetry.space_group_name_H-M   'P 1'
#
loop_
_entity.id
_entity.type
_entity.pdbx_description
1 polymer ?
#
loop_
_entity_poly.entity_id
_entity_poly.type
_entity_poly.pdbx_seq_one_letter_code
_entity_poly.pdbx_strand_id
1 'polypeptide(L)'
;MILSLEFGKVNEYIPPRMKILSSLTGKRLHNRGGSDLLSHASRLVSTSLRRFRTLDFVTAVTMPGPGPHFMYAMASGLCLTTTSDGRFSPHHTLIFTMNAFFGPDIGSFTEWLASLVAGPAVVSTVAGYIHHPILYILIFGYAFSSLYSKISSFLLTSRLLHSSNSRVPLTKMQCFLLISAGSFTHFFLDHLFEENGNTTMYRWILSTGWWNGRAPVNPDAVVVVGFLCVCLIGGFIYLNRASSSKPYQSMILVIFIASLYCLWCITQIHWFTPRRPAVGEEADLGVLVFLAMYFFLPYGLCIMSMYPEDPHSN
;
A
#
# COMPACT_ATOMS: atom_id res chain seq x y z
N MET A 1 35.79 34.08 -2.42
CA MET A 1 34.76 34.97 -2.99
C MET A 1 33.92 34.14 -3.95
N ILE A 2 32.63 34.01 -3.64
CA ILE A 2 31.51 33.54 -4.47
C ILE A 2 31.29 32.02 -4.63
N LEU A 3 30.18 31.60 -4.00
CA LEU A 3 29.39 30.38 -4.21
C LEU A 3 28.93 30.24 -5.67
N SER A 4 28.70 29.00 -6.11
CA SER A 4 27.55 28.71 -6.96
C SER A 4 27.00 27.31 -6.68
N LEU A 5 25.77 27.31 -6.16
CA LEU A 5 24.87 26.16 -6.03
C LEU A 5 24.18 25.94 -7.38
N GLU A 6 24.25 24.73 -7.94
CA GLU A 6 23.28 24.29 -8.95
C GLU A 6 22.32 23.27 -8.32
N PHE A 7 21.08 23.71 -8.09
CA PHE A 7 19.94 22.86 -7.79
C PHE A 7 19.05 22.77 -9.04
N GLY A 8 18.77 21.54 -9.46
CA GLY A 8 17.46 21.09 -9.96
C GLY A 8 16.89 21.69 -11.26
N LYS A 9 17.03 20.96 -12.37
CA LYS A 9 16.00 20.95 -13.42
C LYS A 9 15.04 19.79 -13.17
N VAL A 10 13.86 20.11 -12.63
CA VAL A 10 12.68 19.24 -12.71
C VAL A 10 12.14 19.36 -14.12
N ASN A 11 12.19 18.28 -14.89
CA ASN A 11 11.52 18.20 -16.19
C ASN A 11 10.01 18.15 -15.96
N GLU A 12 9.30 19.25 -16.21
CA GLU A 12 7.84 19.22 -16.39
C GLU A 12 7.50 18.47 -17.68
N TYR A 13 6.79 17.35 -17.54
CA TYR A 13 6.24 16.59 -18.65
C TYR A 13 4.99 17.31 -19.19
N ILE A 14 5.13 18.00 -20.32
CA ILE A 14 4.01 18.63 -21.05
C ILE A 14 3.45 17.64 -22.07
N PRO A 15 2.16 17.25 -22.01
CA PRO A 15 1.58 16.26 -22.90
C PRO A 15 1.52 16.73 -24.38
N PRO A 16 1.63 15.80 -25.34
CA PRO A 16 1.89 16.09 -26.76
C PRO A 16 0.79 16.87 -27.51
N ARG A 17 -0.41 17.04 -26.93
CA ARG A 17 -1.47 17.88 -27.53
C ARG A 17 -1.23 19.38 -27.40
N MET A 18 -0.34 19.84 -26.50
CA MET A 18 -0.02 21.29 -26.37
C MET A 18 1.04 21.79 -27.36
N LYS A 19 1.87 20.91 -27.95
CA LYS A 19 2.87 21.32 -28.95
C LYS A 19 2.25 21.75 -30.29
N ILE A 20 1.03 21.28 -30.60
CA ILE A 20 0.36 21.59 -31.86
C ILE A 20 -0.24 23.01 -31.86
N LEU A 21 -0.73 23.47 -30.70
CA LEU A 21 -1.34 24.80 -30.56
C LEU A 21 -0.32 25.95 -30.54
N SER A 22 0.88 25.74 -29.99
CA SER A 22 1.95 26.76 -30.00
C SER A 22 2.60 26.90 -31.38
N SER A 23 2.69 25.81 -32.16
CA SER A 23 3.22 25.84 -33.52
C SER A 23 2.28 26.52 -34.54
N LEU A 24 0.95 26.47 -34.33
CA LEU A 24 -0.04 27.05 -35.24
C LEU A 24 -0.26 28.55 -35.01
N THR A 25 -0.05 29.04 -33.80
CA THR A 25 -0.16 30.47 -33.47
C THR A 25 1.10 31.26 -33.82
N GLY A 26 2.28 30.67 -33.70
CA GLY A 26 3.55 31.34 -34.03
C GLY A 26 3.77 31.63 -35.53
N LYS A 27 3.16 30.86 -36.43
CA LYS A 27 3.36 31.02 -37.89
C LYS A 27 2.38 31.96 -38.59
N ARG A 28 1.30 32.40 -37.94
CA ARG A 28 0.23 33.19 -38.60
C ARG A 28 0.16 34.67 -38.16
N LEU A 29 1.09 35.14 -37.33
CA LEU A 29 1.04 36.48 -36.72
C LEU A 29 2.23 37.38 -37.05
N HIS A 30 3.09 37.03 -38.02
CA HIS A 30 4.14 37.94 -38.51
C HIS A 30 3.58 39.06 -39.43
N ASN A 31 2.26 39.14 -39.65
CA ASN A 31 1.72 40.11 -40.60
C ASN A 31 0.35 40.65 -40.17
N ARG A 32 0.35 41.53 -39.16
CA ARG A 32 -0.54 42.70 -38.97
C ARG A 32 -0.43 43.18 -37.53
N GLY A 33 -0.37 44.51 -37.35
CA GLY A 33 -0.20 45.19 -36.06
C GLY A 33 -1.05 44.58 -34.96
N GLY A 34 -0.37 44.03 -33.95
CA GLY A 34 -0.93 43.02 -33.06
C GLY A 34 -0.82 43.32 -31.57
N SER A 35 -0.75 44.59 -31.14
CA SER A 35 -0.74 44.91 -29.69
C SER A 35 -2.09 44.63 -29.03
N ASP A 36 -3.20 44.99 -29.69
CA ASP A 36 -4.54 44.87 -29.08
C ASP A 36 -5.07 43.43 -29.16
N LEU A 37 -4.75 42.72 -30.25
CA LEU A 37 -5.11 41.32 -30.44
C LEU A 37 -4.30 40.38 -29.51
N LEU A 38 -3.04 40.70 -29.22
CA LEU A 38 -2.25 40.00 -28.19
C LEU A 38 -2.83 40.22 -26.80
N SER A 39 -3.33 41.42 -26.48
CA SER A 39 -3.96 41.70 -25.18
C SER A 39 -5.26 40.91 -25.00
N HIS A 40 -6.07 40.78 -26.06
CA HIS A 40 -7.33 40.05 -26.04
C HIS A 40 -7.12 38.53 -26.03
N ALA A 41 -6.17 38.01 -26.82
CA ALA A 41 -5.83 36.59 -26.83
C ALA A 41 -5.17 36.16 -25.51
N SER A 42 -4.28 36.99 -24.94
CA SER A 42 -3.69 36.76 -23.62
C SER A 42 -4.75 36.78 -22.52
N ARG A 43 -5.72 37.70 -22.59
CA ARG A 43 -6.87 37.70 -21.67
C ARG A 43 -7.71 36.44 -21.82
N LEU A 44 -8.07 36.03 -23.04
CA LEU A 44 -8.85 34.83 -23.32
C LEU A 44 -8.16 33.52 -22.89
N VAL A 45 -6.86 33.43 -23.10
CA VAL A 45 -6.02 32.32 -22.60
C VAL A 45 -5.92 32.38 -21.08
N SER A 46 -5.77 33.56 -20.47
CA SER A 46 -5.75 33.72 -19.01
C SER A 46 -7.12 33.41 -18.37
N THR A 47 -8.23 33.73 -19.02
CA THR A 47 -9.58 33.39 -18.56
C THR A 47 -9.89 31.94 -18.82
N SER A 48 -9.42 31.33 -19.90
CA SER A 48 -9.56 29.88 -20.14
C SER A 48 -8.69 29.08 -19.19
N LEU A 49 -7.45 29.52 -18.91
CA LEU A 49 -6.57 28.95 -17.91
C LEU A 49 -7.12 29.16 -16.50
N ARG A 50 -7.70 30.34 -16.18
CA ARG A 50 -8.43 30.54 -14.91
C ARG A 50 -9.66 29.67 -14.82
N ARG A 51 -10.40 29.47 -15.91
CA ARG A 51 -11.60 28.63 -15.95
C ARG A 51 -11.23 27.15 -15.80
N PHE A 52 -10.11 26.71 -16.39
CA PHE A 52 -9.49 25.41 -16.15
C PHE A 52 -9.02 25.27 -14.69
N ARG A 53 -8.33 26.28 -14.14
CA ARG A 53 -7.89 26.29 -12.73
C ARG A 53 -9.05 26.29 -11.73
N THR A 54 -10.16 26.96 -12.05
CA THR A 54 -11.37 26.93 -11.21
C THR A 54 -12.16 25.64 -11.39
N LEU A 55 -12.04 24.95 -12.54
CA LEU A 55 -12.56 23.60 -12.70
C LEU A 55 -11.73 22.61 -11.87
N ASP A 56 -10.40 22.76 -11.80
CA ASP A 56 -9.54 21.96 -10.92
C ASP A 56 -9.74 22.28 -9.43
N PHE A 57 -10.07 23.54 -9.09
CA PHE A 57 -10.32 23.97 -7.71
C PHE A 57 -11.69 23.53 -7.18
N VAL A 58 -12.66 23.27 -8.06
CA VAL A 58 -14.00 22.74 -7.70
C VAL A 58 -14.00 21.21 -7.54
N THR A 59 -12.90 20.52 -7.88
CA THR A 59 -12.78 19.05 -7.85
C THR A 59 -11.87 18.51 -6.74
N ALA A 60 -11.65 19.24 -5.64
CA ALA A 60 -10.78 18.78 -4.54
C ALA A 60 -11.42 17.69 -3.65
N VAL A 61 -12.14 16.75 -4.27
CA VAL A 61 -12.52 15.47 -3.66
C VAL A 61 -11.99 14.37 -4.55
N THR A 62 -10.90 13.75 -4.14
CA THR A 62 -10.24 12.67 -4.87
C THR A 62 -11.02 11.39 -4.67
N MET A 63 -11.52 10.80 -5.76
CA MET A 63 -12.12 9.47 -5.72
C MET A 63 -11.00 8.44 -5.58
N PRO A 64 -11.09 7.51 -4.61
CA PRO A 64 -10.13 6.43 -4.51
C PRO A 64 -10.20 5.48 -5.71
N GLY A 65 -9.04 5.02 -6.18
CA GLY A 65 -8.92 4.14 -7.34
C GLY A 65 -9.13 2.67 -6.96
N PRO A 66 -10.28 2.04 -7.31
CA PRO A 66 -10.66 0.75 -6.71
C PRO A 66 -9.94 -0.47 -7.29
N GLY A 67 -9.47 -0.36 -8.53
CA GLY A 67 -9.15 -1.52 -9.38
C GLY A 67 -8.01 -2.39 -8.81
N PRO A 68 -6.81 -1.84 -8.60
CA PRO A 68 -5.66 -2.61 -8.12
C PRO A 68 -5.91 -3.25 -6.75
N HIS A 69 -6.48 -2.53 -5.79
CA HIS A 69 -6.79 -3.03 -4.45
C HIS A 69 -7.75 -4.21 -4.49
N PHE A 70 -8.84 -4.06 -5.24
CA PHE A 70 -9.84 -5.10 -5.37
C PHE A 70 -9.27 -6.35 -6.05
N MET A 71 -8.56 -6.19 -7.17
CA MET A 71 -7.99 -7.31 -7.92
C MET A 71 -6.91 -8.04 -7.12
N TYR A 72 -6.01 -7.30 -6.46
CA TYR A 72 -4.94 -7.87 -5.65
C TYR A 72 -5.49 -8.69 -4.48
N ALA A 73 -6.43 -8.12 -3.71
CA ALA A 73 -7.00 -8.79 -2.55
C ALA A 73 -7.89 -9.99 -2.94
N MET A 74 -8.69 -9.86 -4.01
CA MET A 74 -9.52 -10.95 -4.50
C MET A 74 -8.67 -12.11 -5.03
N ALA A 75 -7.66 -11.84 -5.85
CA ALA A 75 -6.75 -12.87 -6.36
C ALA A 75 -5.98 -13.55 -5.23
N SER A 76 -5.50 -12.78 -4.25
CA SER A 76 -4.86 -13.29 -3.04
C SER A 76 -5.79 -14.19 -2.23
N GLY A 77 -7.05 -13.78 -2.03
CA GLY A 77 -8.05 -14.58 -1.32
C GLY A 77 -8.40 -15.88 -2.05
N LEU A 78 -8.49 -15.85 -3.38
CA LEU A 78 -8.68 -17.05 -4.19
C LEU A 78 -7.48 -18.01 -4.08
N CYS A 79 -6.25 -17.49 -4.11
CA CYS A 79 -5.04 -18.29 -3.87
C CYS A 79 -5.11 -18.96 -2.49
N LEU A 80 -5.40 -18.21 -1.43
CA LEU A 80 -5.59 -18.77 -0.08
C LEU A 80 -6.71 -19.81 -0.03
N THR A 81 -7.81 -19.58 -0.74
CA THR A 81 -8.91 -20.55 -0.85
C THR A 81 -8.40 -21.87 -1.44
N THR A 82 -7.60 -21.82 -2.49
CA THR A 82 -7.04 -23.01 -3.14
C THR A 82 -5.97 -23.70 -2.29
N THR A 83 -5.06 -22.95 -1.66
CA THR A 83 -3.95 -23.54 -0.89
C THR A 83 -4.35 -24.03 0.50
N SER A 84 -5.53 -23.61 0.99
CA SER A 84 -6.06 -24.04 2.29
C SER A 84 -7.17 -25.07 2.17
N ASP A 85 -7.34 -25.67 0.98
CA ASP A 85 -8.44 -26.58 0.68
C ASP A 85 -9.77 -26.01 1.17
N GLY A 86 -10.13 -24.80 0.72
CA GLY A 86 -11.40 -24.14 1.03
C GLY A 86 -11.61 -23.69 2.49
N ARG A 87 -10.65 -23.89 3.41
CA ARG A 87 -10.75 -23.39 4.79
C ARG A 87 -10.80 -21.86 4.84
N PHE A 88 -10.07 -21.20 3.95
CA PHE A 88 -10.30 -19.80 3.60
C PHE A 88 -11.42 -19.76 2.55
N SER A 89 -12.66 -19.62 3.01
CA SER A 89 -13.84 -19.69 2.14
C SER A 89 -14.07 -18.42 1.30
N PRO A 90 -14.98 -18.45 0.31
CA PRO A 90 -15.38 -17.26 -0.45
C PRO A 90 -15.89 -16.10 0.41
N HIS A 91 -16.45 -16.38 1.60
CA HIS A 91 -16.85 -15.35 2.56
C HIS A 91 -15.64 -14.59 3.12
N HIS A 92 -14.54 -15.29 3.39
CA HIS A 92 -13.30 -14.66 3.85
C HIS A 92 -12.74 -13.75 2.76
N THR A 93 -12.65 -14.29 1.54
CA THR A 93 -12.17 -13.58 0.34
C THR A 93 -12.98 -12.32 0.07
N LEU A 94 -14.31 -12.38 0.19
CA LEU A 94 -15.18 -11.22 0.02
C LEU A 94 -14.91 -10.13 1.08
N ILE A 95 -14.93 -10.48 2.37
CA ILE A 95 -14.72 -9.50 3.44
C ILE A 95 -13.31 -8.92 3.39
N PHE A 96 -12.29 -9.76 3.19
CA PHE A 96 -10.91 -9.31 3.01
C PHE A 96 -10.80 -8.27 1.89
N THR A 97 -11.38 -8.57 0.73
CA THR A 97 -11.33 -7.68 -0.45
C THR A 97 -12.08 -6.38 -0.22
N MET A 98 -13.26 -6.44 0.40
CA MET A 98 -14.03 -5.23 0.71
C MET A 98 -13.26 -4.29 1.62
N ASN A 99 -12.49 -4.80 2.59
CA ASN A 99 -11.71 -3.96 3.49
C ASN A 99 -10.36 -3.54 2.89
N ALA A 100 -9.79 -4.30 1.94
CA ALA A 100 -8.63 -3.88 1.16
C ALA A 100 -8.97 -2.77 0.16
N PHE A 101 -10.20 -2.75 -0.34
CA PHE A 101 -10.68 -1.70 -1.21
C PHE A 101 -11.28 -0.53 -0.42
N PHE A 102 -12.47 -0.72 0.17
CA PHE A 102 -13.24 0.37 0.78
C PHE A 102 -12.78 0.75 2.18
N GLY A 103 -11.97 -0.06 2.85
CA GLY A 103 -11.83 0.02 4.31
C GLY A 103 -11.35 1.39 4.78
N PRO A 104 -10.05 1.69 4.71
CA PRO A 104 -9.51 2.99 5.11
C PRO A 104 -10.04 4.16 4.27
N ASP A 105 -10.44 3.89 3.02
CA ASP A 105 -11.00 4.86 2.08
C ASP A 105 -12.49 5.20 2.29
N ILE A 106 -13.16 4.58 3.26
CA ILE A 106 -14.59 4.87 3.48
C ILE A 106 -14.81 6.34 3.83
N GLY A 107 -13.85 6.98 4.50
CA GLY A 107 -13.89 8.41 4.82
C GLY A 107 -13.94 9.28 3.57
N SER A 108 -12.93 9.17 2.71
CA SER A 108 -12.82 9.91 1.44
C SER A 108 -14.01 9.62 0.51
N PHE A 109 -14.48 8.38 0.47
CA PHE A 109 -15.68 7.98 -0.28
C PHE A 109 -16.96 8.63 0.25
N THR A 110 -17.15 8.68 1.58
CA THR A 110 -18.34 9.35 2.17
C THR A 110 -18.33 10.85 1.97
N GLU A 111 -17.16 11.49 2.03
CA GLU A 111 -17.01 12.92 1.71
C GLU A 111 -17.37 13.20 0.25
N TRP A 112 -16.90 12.35 -0.66
CA TRP A 112 -17.27 12.40 -2.06
C TRP A 112 -18.78 12.28 -2.26
N LEU A 113 -19.43 11.29 -1.65
CA LEU A 113 -20.89 11.15 -1.73
C LEU A 113 -21.64 12.36 -1.14
N ALA A 114 -21.19 12.87 0.01
CA ALA A 114 -21.78 14.05 0.63
C ALA A 114 -21.66 15.28 -0.28
N SER A 115 -20.54 15.42 -0.99
CA SER A 115 -20.31 16.52 -1.94
C SER A 115 -21.32 16.56 -3.09
N LEU A 116 -21.85 15.40 -3.50
CA LEU A 116 -22.87 15.29 -4.55
C LEU A 116 -24.24 15.82 -4.11
N VAL A 117 -24.53 15.77 -2.81
CA VAL A 117 -25.85 16.11 -2.26
C VAL A 117 -25.87 17.48 -1.59
N ALA A 118 -24.82 17.81 -0.83
CA ALA A 118 -24.77 19.00 0.02
C ALA A 118 -23.77 20.07 -0.45
N GLY A 119 -23.09 19.86 -1.59
CA GLY A 119 -21.94 20.68 -2.01
C GLY A 119 -20.68 20.37 -1.19
N PRO A 120 -19.55 21.06 -1.44
CA PRO A 120 -18.28 20.78 -0.75
C PRO A 120 -18.36 21.17 0.74
N ALA A 121 -18.89 20.27 1.56
CA ALA A 121 -18.90 20.36 3.01
C ALA A 121 -17.61 19.72 3.56
N VAL A 122 -16.74 20.54 4.11
CA VAL A 122 -15.41 20.16 4.62
C VAL A 122 -15.55 19.39 5.93
N VAL A 123 -15.19 18.10 5.94
CA VAL A 123 -14.78 17.37 7.16
C VAL A 123 -13.51 16.53 6.89
N SER A 124 -12.55 17.09 6.16
CA SER A 124 -11.31 16.40 5.71
C SER A 124 -10.47 15.77 6.83
N THR A 125 -10.59 16.26 8.07
CA THR A 125 -9.87 15.73 9.21
C THR A 125 -10.37 14.35 9.64
N VAL A 126 -11.67 14.07 9.55
CA VAL A 126 -12.22 12.77 9.94
C VAL A 126 -11.83 11.70 8.93
N ALA A 127 -11.89 12.00 7.63
CA ALA A 127 -11.41 11.08 6.60
C ALA A 127 -9.91 10.75 6.80
N GLY A 128 -9.08 11.73 7.15
CA GLY A 128 -7.67 11.50 7.45
C GLY A 128 -7.42 10.56 8.64
N TYR A 129 -8.22 10.65 9.71
CA TYR A 129 -8.12 9.72 10.84
C TYR A 129 -8.59 8.31 10.48
N ILE A 130 -9.64 8.19 9.65
CA ILE A 130 -10.13 6.90 9.16
C ILE A 130 -9.10 6.27 8.23
N HIS A 131 -8.42 7.07 7.39
CA HIS A 131 -7.36 6.63 6.48
C HIS A 131 -6.02 6.41 7.19
N HIS A 132 -6.03 5.97 8.45
CA HIS A 132 -4.82 5.53 9.15
C HIS A 132 -4.88 4.01 9.39
N PRO A 133 -3.80 3.24 9.11
CA PRO A 133 -3.81 1.77 9.09
C PRO A 133 -4.38 1.12 10.34
N ILE A 134 -4.10 1.73 11.50
CA ILE A 134 -4.53 1.24 12.80
C ILE A 134 -5.86 1.87 13.25
N LEU A 135 -6.09 3.17 12.96
CA LEU A 135 -7.26 3.86 13.51
C LEU A 135 -8.54 3.38 12.83
N TYR A 136 -8.49 3.07 11.53
CA TYR A 136 -9.59 2.40 10.85
C TYR A 136 -10.08 1.16 11.61
N ILE A 137 -9.14 0.30 11.98
CA ILE A 137 -9.41 -0.96 12.69
C ILE A 137 -9.99 -0.67 14.08
N LEU A 138 -9.44 0.30 14.80
CA LEU A 138 -9.92 0.65 16.15
C LEU A 138 -11.31 1.29 16.14
N ILE A 139 -11.60 2.14 15.17
CA ILE A 139 -12.88 2.86 15.06
C ILE A 139 -13.98 1.93 14.53
N PHE A 140 -13.72 1.24 13.42
CA PHE A 140 -14.75 0.47 12.70
C PHE A 140 -14.66 -1.03 12.91
N GLY A 141 -13.52 -1.58 13.32
CA GLY A 141 -13.29 -3.03 13.37
C GLY A 141 -14.35 -3.79 14.17
N TYR A 142 -14.70 -3.31 15.37
CA TYR A 142 -15.73 -3.98 16.18
C TYR A 142 -17.13 -3.89 15.54
N ALA A 143 -17.54 -2.71 15.09
CA ALA A 143 -18.85 -2.49 14.48
C ALA A 143 -19.00 -3.31 13.18
N PHE A 144 -18.00 -3.22 12.29
CA PHE A 144 -17.99 -3.93 11.02
C PHE A 144 -17.83 -5.44 11.19
N SER A 145 -17.13 -5.91 12.21
CA SER A 145 -17.04 -7.36 12.47
C SER A 145 -18.42 -7.97 12.76
N SER A 146 -19.26 -7.25 13.52
CA SER A 146 -20.63 -7.67 13.81
C SER A 146 -21.53 -7.58 12.58
N LEU A 147 -21.36 -6.55 11.75
CA LEU A 147 -22.08 -6.39 10.50
C LEU A 147 -21.72 -7.51 9.50
N TYR A 148 -20.43 -7.73 9.25
CA TYR A 148 -19.95 -8.74 8.31
C TYR A 148 -20.29 -10.16 8.76
N SER A 149 -20.29 -10.46 10.06
CA SER A 149 -20.75 -11.75 10.57
C SER A 149 -22.23 -11.99 10.24
N LYS A 150 -23.08 -10.96 10.37
CA LYS A 150 -24.50 -11.04 9.94
C LYS A 150 -24.64 -11.17 8.43
N ILE A 151 -23.84 -10.44 7.65
CA ILE A 151 -23.83 -10.53 6.18
C ILE A 151 -23.44 -11.94 5.75
N SER A 152 -22.42 -12.55 6.37
CA SER A 152 -22.02 -13.92 6.08
C SER A 152 -23.16 -14.91 6.34
N SER A 153 -23.85 -14.79 7.48
CA SER A 153 -25.06 -15.59 7.78
C SER A 153 -26.17 -15.40 6.76
N PHE A 154 -26.42 -14.16 6.35
CA PHE A 154 -27.43 -13.84 5.35
C PHE A 154 -27.08 -14.45 3.98
N LEU A 155 -25.84 -14.28 3.52
CA LEU A 155 -25.37 -14.80 2.24
C LEU A 155 -25.39 -16.33 2.18
N LEU A 156 -25.09 -17.01 3.30
CA LEU A 156 -25.24 -18.46 3.41
C LEU A 156 -26.71 -18.88 3.34
N THR A 157 -27.58 -18.23 4.12
CA THR A 157 -29.00 -18.59 4.21
C THR A 157 -29.73 -18.34 2.90
N SER A 158 -29.39 -17.24 2.20
CA SER A 158 -29.94 -16.88 0.89
C SER A 158 -29.35 -17.68 -0.28
N ARG A 159 -28.36 -18.56 -0.02
CA ARG A 159 -27.64 -19.33 -1.06
C ARG A 159 -26.95 -18.49 -2.13
N LEU A 160 -26.69 -17.21 -1.84
CA LEU A 160 -25.99 -16.29 -2.73
C LEU A 160 -24.49 -16.58 -2.76
N LEU A 161 -23.92 -17.02 -1.64
CA LEU A 161 -22.50 -17.36 -1.55
C LEU A 161 -22.31 -18.67 -0.79
N HIS A 162 -21.99 -19.72 -1.53
CA HIS A 162 -21.70 -21.03 -0.96
C HIS A 162 -20.23 -21.14 -0.55
N SER A 163 -19.98 -21.96 0.46
CA SER A 163 -18.65 -22.39 0.87
C SER A 163 -18.66 -23.92 0.81
N SER A 164 -17.72 -24.51 0.08
CA SER A 164 -17.64 -25.96 -0.15
C SER A 164 -17.42 -26.73 1.15
N ASN A 165 -16.56 -26.20 2.02
CA ASN A 165 -16.03 -26.94 3.18
C ASN A 165 -16.60 -26.49 4.53
N SER A 166 -17.39 -25.42 4.58
CA SER A 166 -18.03 -24.98 5.82
C SER A 166 -19.37 -24.31 5.52
N ARG A 167 -20.44 -24.85 6.10
CA ARG A 167 -21.81 -24.26 6.07
C ARG A 167 -22.06 -23.31 7.25
N VAL A 168 -21.01 -22.90 7.93
CA VAL A 168 -21.10 -22.06 9.13
C VAL A 168 -20.74 -20.62 8.75
N PRO A 169 -21.49 -19.60 9.18
CA PRO A 169 -21.12 -18.21 8.95
C PRO A 169 -19.82 -17.83 9.64
N LEU A 170 -19.19 -16.77 9.15
CA LEU A 170 -18.01 -16.22 9.80
C LEU A 170 -18.34 -15.64 11.17
N THR A 171 -17.51 -15.98 12.14
CA THR A 171 -17.56 -15.40 13.48
C THR A 171 -17.10 -13.94 13.45
N LYS A 172 -17.50 -13.17 14.47
CA LYS A 172 -17.04 -11.78 14.61
C LYS A 172 -15.52 -11.67 14.69
N MET A 173 -14.85 -12.61 15.37
CA MET A 173 -13.39 -12.59 15.46
C MET A 173 -12.74 -12.80 14.09
N GLN A 174 -13.22 -13.75 13.29
CA GLN A 174 -12.74 -13.95 11.92
C GLN A 174 -12.94 -12.68 11.09
N CYS A 175 -14.11 -12.07 11.16
CA CYS A 175 -14.37 -10.79 10.49
C CYS A 175 -13.43 -9.67 10.95
N PHE A 176 -13.13 -9.57 12.25
CA PHE A 176 -12.20 -8.57 12.78
C PHE A 176 -10.78 -8.76 12.24
N LEU A 177 -10.31 -10.01 12.15
CA LEU A 177 -9.01 -10.34 11.53
C LEU A 177 -8.99 -9.98 10.05
N LEU A 178 -10.07 -10.26 9.30
CA LEU A 178 -10.19 -9.95 7.88
C LEU A 178 -10.28 -8.44 7.60
N ILE A 179 -10.96 -7.67 8.47
CA ILE A 179 -10.96 -6.20 8.40
C ILE A 179 -9.54 -5.68 8.58
N SER A 180 -8.83 -6.20 9.58
CA SER A 180 -7.45 -5.82 9.87
C SER A 180 -6.52 -6.17 8.69
N ALA A 181 -6.64 -7.38 8.15
CA ALA A 181 -5.88 -7.83 6.99
C ALA A 181 -6.14 -6.97 5.75
N GLY A 182 -7.41 -6.65 5.48
CA GLY A 182 -7.81 -5.77 4.40
C GLY A 182 -7.20 -4.38 4.57
N SER A 183 -7.33 -3.77 5.74
CA SER A 183 -6.74 -2.46 6.07
C SER A 183 -5.23 -2.43 5.79
N PHE A 184 -4.46 -3.39 6.29
CA PHE A 184 -3.02 -3.42 6.02
C PHE A 184 -2.69 -3.67 4.54
N THR A 185 -3.49 -4.50 3.85
CA THR A 185 -3.33 -4.74 2.41
C THR A 185 -3.63 -3.49 1.57
N HIS A 186 -4.57 -2.65 2.02
CA HIS A 186 -4.87 -1.38 1.39
C HIS A 186 -3.62 -0.48 1.37
N PHE A 187 -3.05 -0.24 2.56
CA PHE A 187 -1.84 0.57 2.71
C PHE A 187 -0.61 -0.03 2.03
N PHE A 188 -0.54 -1.34 1.83
CA PHE A 188 0.53 -1.95 1.03
C PHE A 188 0.60 -1.34 -0.37
N LEU A 189 -0.56 -1.18 -1.02
CA LEU A 189 -0.63 -0.63 -2.37
C LEU A 189 -0.47 0.89 -2.36
N ASP A 190 -1.10 1.60 -1.40
CA ASP A 190 -0.99 3.05 -1.36
C ASP A 190 0.44 3.50 -1.14
N HIS A 191 1.15 2.86 -0.21
CA HIS A 191 2.53 3.23 0.09
C HIS A 191 3.48 3.03 -1.09
N LEU A 192 3.17 2.12 -2.02
CA LEU A 192 3.99 1.84 -3.19
C LEU A 192 3.58 2.65 -4.42
N PHE A 193 2.29 2.93 -4.58
CA PHE A 193 1.73 3.39 -5.86
C PHE A 193 0.97 4.72 -5.79
N GLU A 194 0.73 5.25 -4.59
CA GLU A 194 0.11 6.56 -4.42
C GLU A 194 1.14 7.68 -4.16
N GLU A 195 0.65 8.93 -4.23
CA GLU A 195 1.42 10.16 -4.00
C GLU A 195 2.73 10.27 -4.82
N ASN A 196 2.80 9.59 -5.97
CA ASN A 196 4.04 9.47 -6.76
C ASN A 196 5.23 8.99 -5.90
N GLY A 197 5.00 8.05 -4.98
CA GLY A 197 6.02 7.52 -4.08
C GLY A 197 6.51 8.54 -3.05
N ASN A 198 5.62 9.41 -2.56
CA ASN A 198 5.97 10.41 -1.53
C ASN A 198 5.28 10.20 -0.19
N THR A 199 4.68 9.02 0.02
CA THR A 199 4.08 8.68 1.30
C THR A 199 5.11 8.74 2.42
N THR A 200 4.65 9.06 3.64
CA THR A 200 5.52 9.13 4.82
C THR A 200 6.24 7.80 5.07
N MET A 201 5.55 6.68 4.86
CA MET A 201 6.12 5.33 4.98
C MET A 201 7.19 5.08 3.92
N TYR A 202 6.93 5.38 2.64
CA TYR A 202 7.91 5.12 1.59
C TYR A 202 9.16 5.99 1.73
N ARG A 203 9.00 7.26 2.11
CA ARG A 203 10.12 8.13 2.45
C ARG A 203 10.93 7.60 3.64
N TRP A 204 10.25 7.06 4.65
CA TRP A 204 10.92 6.42 5.77
C TRP A 204 11.71 5.18 5.31
N ILE A 205 11.13 4.31 4.46
CA ILE A 205 11.84 3.17 3.88
C ILE A 205 13.12 3.65 3.20
N LEU A 206 13.01 4.59 2.26
CA LEU A 206 14.17 5.12 1.53
C LEU A 206 15.21 5.74 2.48
N SER A 207 14.79 6.36 3.58
CA SER A 207 15.74 6.93 4.56
C SER A 207 16.64 5.89 5.24
N THR A 208 16.32 4.59 5.14
CA THR A 208 17.16 3.50 5.65
C THR A 208 18.23 3.03 4.66
N GLY A 209 18.15 3.42 3.39
CA GLY A 209 19.15 3.09 2.35
C GLY A 209 20.37 4.00 2.34
N TRP A 210 21.23 3.82 1.33
CA TRP A 210 22.39 4.67 1.08
C TRP A 210 22.35 5.27 -0.33
N TRP A 211 22.31 6.60 -0.40
CA TRP A 211 22.13 7.33 -1.67
C TRP A 211 23.29 8.29 -2.00
N ASN A 212 24.36 8.27 -1.21
CA ASN A 212 25.51 9.15 -1.37
C ASN A 212 26.55 8.51 -2.32
N GLY A 213 26.13 8.18 -3.54
CA GLY A 213 26.95 7.46 -4.51
C GLY A 213 27.21 6.00 -4.08
N ARG A 214 28.33 5.45 -4.55
CA ARG A 214 28.64 4.03 -4.33
C ARG A 214 28.82 3.70 -2.85
N ALA A 215 28.06 2.75 -2.35
CA ALA A 215 28.19 2.33 -0.95
C ALA A 215 29.59 1.71 -0.70
N PRO A 216 30.28 2.10 0.39
CA PRO A 216 31.54 1.48 0.77
C PRO A 216 31.34 0.01 1.13
N VAL A 217 32.24 -0.85 0.66
CA VAL A 217 32.23 -2.28 1.02
C VAL A 217 32.70 -2.42 2.46
N ASN A 218 31.80 -2.88 3.33
CA ASN A 218 32.10 -3.15 4.73
C ASN A 218 32.38 -4.67 4.92
N PRO A 219 33.60 -5.09 5.28
CA PRO A 219 33.92 -6.51 5.49
C PRO A 219 33.09 -7.13 6.63
N ASP A 220 32.76 -6.35 7.67
CA ASP A 220 31.95 -6.83 8.79
C ASP A 220 30.54 -7.21 8.30
N ALA A 221 29.98 -6.42 7.38
CA ALA A 221 28.68 -6.72 6.77
C ALA A 221 28.73 -8.03 5.98
N VAL A 222 29.79 -8.29 5.22
CA VAL A 222 29.95 -9.56 4.49
C VAL A 222 29.97 -10.76 5.44
N VAL A 223 30.71 -10.66 6.54
CA VAL A 223 30.80 -11.74 7.53
C VAL A 223 29.47 -11.97 8.23
N VAL A 224 28.83 -10.91 8.73
CA VAL A 224 27.56 -11.02 9.48
C VAL A 224 26.44 -11.51 8.58
N VAL A 225 26.25 -10.89 7.41
CA VAL A 225 25.19 -11.28 6.47
C VAL A 225 25.44 -12.68 5.94
N GLY A 226 26.68 -13.00 5.55
CA GLY A 226 27.05 -14.33 5.09
C GLY A 226 26.74 -15.39 6.14
N PHE A 227 27.07 -15.14 7.40
CA PHE A 227 26.74 -16.03 8.51
C PHE A 227 25.23 -16.20 8.69
N LEU A 228 24.46 -15.09 8.71
CA LEU A 228 23.01 -15.14 8.85
C LEU A 228 22.34 -15.90 7.70
N CYS A 229 22.80 -15.71 6.46
CA CYS A 229 22.33 -16.46 5.30
C CYS A 229 22.63 -17.97 5.41
N VAL A 230 23.84 -18.34 5.83
CA VAL A 230 24.20 -19.75 6.07
C VAL A 230 23.33 -20.36 7.17
N CYS A 231 23.09 -19.64 8.27
CA CYS A 231 22.20 -20.08 9.34
C CYS A 231 20.75 -20.26 8.85
N LEU A 232 20.26 -19.34 8.03
CA LEU A 232 18.90 -19.41 7.49
C LEU A 232 18.73 -20.60 6.55
N ILE A 233 19.61 -20.73 5.55
CA ILE A 233 19.55 -21.81 4.55
C ILE A 233 19.83 -23.16 5.23
N GLY A 234 20.90 -23.26 6.00
CA GLY A 234 21.28 -24.48 6.70
C GLY A 234 20.24 -24.89 7.74
N GLY A 235 19.69 -23.94 8.49
CA GLY A 235 18.62 -24.18 9.45
C GLY A 235 17.32 -24.62 8.77
N PHE A 236 16.95 -24.01 7.64
CA PHE A 236 15.77 -24.40 6.87
C PHE A 236 15.90 -25.83 6.33
N ILE A 237 17.05 -26.18 5.75
CA ILE A 237 17.34 -27.55 5.29
C ILE A 237 17.30 -28.52 6.47
N TYR A 238 17.95 -28.17 7.58
CA TYR A 238 18.00 -29.01 8.77
C TYR A 238 16.61 -29.29 9.35
N LEU A 239 15.77 -28.26 9.47
CA LEU A 239 14.42 -28.40 10.00
C LEU A 239 13.55 -29.26 9.07
N ASN A 240 13.69 -29.12 7.75
CA ASN A 240 12.83 -29.81 6.77
C ASN A 240 13.42 -31.10 6.19
N ARG A 241 14.52 -31.61 6.76
CA ARG A 241 15.14 -32.87 6.32
C ARG A 241 14.30 -34.13 6.58
N ALA A 242 13.35 -34.05 7.52
CA ALA A 242 12.48 -35.16 7.92
C ALA A 242 11.03 -34.80 7.65
N SER A 243 10.22 -35.78 7.22
CA SER A 243 8.80 -35.58 6.86
C SER A 243 7.89 -35.15 8.01
N SER A 244 8.42 -35.07 9.24
CA SER A 244 7.69 -34.69 10.46
C SER A 244 8.00 -33.26 10.93
N SER A 245 8.68 -32.45 10.13
CA SER A 245 8.98 -31.07 10.51
C SER A 245 7.69 -30.26 10.63
N LYS A 246 7.56 -29.50 11.72
CA LYS A 246 6.38 -28.66 11.90
C LYS A 246 6.64 -27.32 11.18
N PRO A 247 5.78 -26.88 10.25
CA PRO A 247 6.05 -25.71 9.41
C PRO A 247 6.29 -24.43 10.22
N TYR A 248 5.69 -24.31 11.41
CA TYR A 248 5.93 -23.16 12.30
C TYR A 248 7.40 -23.04 12.76
N GLN A 249 8.17 -24.12 12.81
CA GLN A 249 9.58 -24.06 13.21
C GLN A 249 10.42 -23.30 12.18
N SER A 250 10.15 -23.54 10.89
CA SER A 250 10.77 -22.79 9.79
C SER A 250 10.40 -21.31 9.86
N MET A 251 9.14 -21.00 10.20
CA MET A 251 8.70 -19.61 10.39
C MET A 251 9.41 -18.93 11.57
N ILE A 252 9.57 -19.61 12.71
CA ILE A 252 10.31 -19.10 13.87
C ILE A 252 11.77 -18.82 13.48
N LEU A 253 12.42 -19.72 12.72
CA LEU A 253 13.79 -19.50 12.23
C LEU A 253 13.87 -18.24 11.37
N VAL A 254 12.96 -18.06 10.41
CA VAL A 254 12.92 -16.87 9.54
C VAL A 254 12.76 -15.61 10.37
N ILE A 255 11.82 -15.58 11.32
CA ILE A 255 11.58 -14.42 12.19
C ILE A 255 12.83 -14.12 13.03
N PHE A 256 13.47 -15.14 13.59
CA PHE A 256 14.67 -14.98 14.41
C PHE A 256 15.82 -14.37 13.59
N ILE A 257 16.12 -14.94 12.41
CA ILE A 257 17.19 -14.43 11.54
C ILE A 257 16.86 -13.02 11.04
N ALA A 258 15.62 -12.75 10.62
CA ALA A 258 15.20 -11.42 10.19
C ALA A 258 15.35 -10.39 11.31
N SER A 259 15.05 -10.76 12.56
CA SER A 259 15.20 -9.88 13.73
C SER A 259 16.68 -9.55 14.01
N LEU A 260 17.57 -10.54 13.94
CA LEU A 260 19.01 -10.33 14.06
C LEU A 260 19.54 -9.44 12.94
N TYR A 261 19.04 -9.63 11.72
CA TYR A 261 19.43 -8.80 10.59
C TYR A 261 18.94 -7.35 10.72
N CYS A 262 17.70 -7.14 11.16
CA CYS A 262 17.19 -5.81 11.48
C CYS A 262 18.03 -5.12 12.57
N LEU A 263 18.45 -5.85 13.61
CA LEU A 263 19.34 -5.33 14.65
C LEU A 263 20.70 -4.90 14.08
N TRP A 264 21.28 -5.68 13.17
CA TRP A 264 22.47 -5.29 12.43
C TRP A 264 22.25 -3.98 11.67
N CYS A 265 21.18 -3.88 10.87
CA CYS A 265 20.88 -2.68 10.10
C CYS A 265 20.69 -1.45 11.00
N ILE A 266 19.92 -1.57 12.08
CA ILE A 266 19.72 -0.49 13.07
C ILE A 266 21.05 -0.01 13.63
N THR A 267 21.96 -0.93 13.95
CA THR A 267 23.29 -0.59 14.47
C THR A 267 24.07 0.26 13.46
N GLN A 268 24.14 -0.16 12.20
CA GLN A 268 24.87 0.56 11.16
C GLN A 268 24.28 1.95 10.85
N ILE A 269 22.94 2.04 10.85
CA ILE A 269 22.20 3.23 10.45
C ILE A 269 22.14 4.28 11.56
N HIS A 270 21.91 3.85 12.82
CA HIS A 270 21.54 4.75 13.91
C HIS A 270 22.59 4.85 15.03
N TRP A 271 23.45 3.84 15.23
CA TRP A 271 24.44 3.85 16.32
C TRP A 271 25.83 4.30 15.90
N PHE A 272 26.23 4.11 14.64
CA PHE A 272 27.54 4.57 14.17
C PHE A 272 27.52 6.03 13.69
N THR A 273 28.55 6.78 14.08
CA THR A 273 28.81 8.16 13.62
C THR A 273 30.22 8.24 13.02
N PRO A 274 30.38 8.59 11.73
CA PRO A 274 29.31 8.87 10.76
C PRO A 274 28.50 7.60 10.43
N ARG A 275 27.24 7.81 10.03
CA ARG A 275 26.33 6.73 9.60
C ARG A 275 27.00 5.85 8.55
N ARG A 276 26.80 4.54 8.66
CA ARG A 276 27.30 3.54 7.72
C ARG A 276 26.14 2.89 6.95
N PRO A 277 26.35 2.46 5.69
CA PRO A 277 25.39 1.58 5.03
C PRO A 277 25.30 0.25 5.79
N ALA A 278 24.10 -0.30 5.94
CA ALA A 278 23.90 -1.59 6.58
C ALA A 278 24.50 -2.73 5.75
N VAL A 279 24.11 -2.78 4.47
CA VAL A 279 24.62 -3.68 3.43
C VAL A 279 24.42 -2.99 2.08
N GLY A 280 25.51 -2.57 1.43
CA GLY A 280 25.42 -1.93 0.10
C GLY A 280 24.56 -0.66 0.07
N GLU A 281 23.86 -0.45 -1.04
CA GLU A 281 23.07 0.77 -1.32
C GLU A 281 21.59 0.64 -0.88
N GLU A 282 21.15 -0.58 -0.57
CA GLU A 282 19.74 -0.94 -0.42
C GLU A 282 19.13 -0.51 0.94
N ALA A 283 17.82 -0.34 0.94
CA ALA A 283 17.02 0.13 2.08
C ALA A 283 16.47 -1.03 2.92
N ASP A 284 17.32 -2.01 3.24
CA ASP A 284 16.92 -3.33 3.75
C ASP A 284 16.05 -3.27 5.00
N LEU A 285 16.42 -2.43 5.98
CA LEU A 285 15.65 -2.28 7.21
C LEU A 285 14.23 -1.80 6.93
N GLY A 286 14.11 -0.74 6.11
CA GLY A 286 12.82 -0.19 5.73
C GLY A 286 11.98 -1.19 4.96
N VAL A 287 12.58 -1.89 4.00
CA VAL A 287 11.93 -2.92 3.19
C VAL A 287 11.43 -4.07 4.06
N LEU A 288 12.25 -4.59 4.97
CA LEU A 288 11.85 -5.70 5.85
C LEU A 288 10.71 -5.31 6.79
N VAL A 289 10.76 -4.13 7.39
CA VAL A 289 9.68 -3.63 8.25
C VAL A 289 8.40 -3.41 7.45
N PHE A 290 8.51 -2.86 6.24
CA PHE A 290 7.38 -2.68 5.33
C PHE A 290 6.74 -4.01 4.94
N LEU A 291 7.54 -4.99 4.48
CA LEU A 291 7.06 -6.32 4.13
C LEU A 291 6.45 -7.03 5.34
N ALA A 292 7.05 -6.92 6.53
CA ALA A 292 6.51 -7.53 7.73
C ALA A 292 5.09 -7.00 8.05
N MET A 293 4.89 -5.69 8.01
CA MET A 293 3.62 -5.06 8.40
C MET A 293 2.55 -5.08 7.32
N TYR A 294 2.92 -4.82 6.07
CA TYR A 294 1.95 -4.59 4.99
C TYR A 294 1.86 -5.75 4.01
N PHE A 295 2.80 -6.69 4.02
CA PHE A 295 2.74 -7.89 3.18
C PHE A 295 2.45 -9.15 4.00
N PHE A 296 3.36 -9.56 4.89
CA PHE A 296 3.24 -10.83 5.62
C PHE A 296 2.15 -10.83 6.71
N LEU A 297 2.03 -9.76 7.50
CA LEU A 297 1.01 -9.66 8.55
C LEU A 297 -0.43 -9.82 8.01
N PRO A 298 -0.87 -9.15 6.92
CA PRO A 298 -2.19 -9.38 6.34
C PRO A 298 -2.46 -10.86 6.03
N TYR A 299 -1.51 -11.55 5.40
CA TYR A 299 -1.65 -12.97 5.10
C TYR A 299 -1.70 -13.82 6.37
N GLY A 300 -0.89 -13.50 7.38
CA GLY A 300 -0.96 -14.14 8.69
C GLY A 300 -2.34 -14.00 9.34
N LEU A 301 -2.92 -12.80 9.31
CA LEU A 301 -4.28 -12.54 9.82
C LEU A 301 -5.34 -13.30 9.03
N CYS A 302 -5.20 -13.38 7.70
CA CYS A 302 -6.06 -14.22 6.86
C CYS A 302 -5.96 -15.71 7.24
N ILE A 303 -4.75 -16.23 7.45
CA ILE A 303 -4.54 -17.62 7.87
C ILE A 303 -5.16 -17.89 9.25
N MET A 304 -4.97 -16.98 10.21
CA MET A 304 -5.58 -17.07 11.54
C MET A 304 -7.12 -17.01 11.50
N SER A 305 -7.69 -16.44 10.45
CA SER A 305 -9.14 -16.35 10.28
C SER A 305 -9.77 -17.61 9.69
N MET A 306 -8.98 -18.55 9.13
CA MET A 306 -9.49 -19.75 8.47
C MET A 306 -10.31 -20.64 9.41
N TYR A 307 -11.23 -21.43 8.84
CA TYR A 307 -11.87 -22.50 9.62
C TYR A 307 -10.83 -23.50 10.15
N PRO A 308 -11.08 -24.13 11.30
CA PRO A 308 -10.23 -25.21 11.81
C PRO A 308 -10.18 -26.38 10.81
N GLU A 309 -9.12 -27.18 10.88
CA GLU A 309 -9.05 -28.45 10.16
C GLU A 309 -10.04 -29.43 10.78
N ASP A 310 -10.75 -30.18 9.94
CA ASP A 310 -11.56 -31.30 10.41
C ASP A 310 -10.61 -32.40 10.90
N PRO A 311 -10.72 -32.87 12.16
CA PRO A 311 -9.81 -33.88 12.71
C PRO A 311 -9.82 -35.23 11.98
N HIS A 312 -10.74 -35.44 11.04
CA HIS A 312 -11.00 -36.70 10.34
C HIS A 312 -10.62 -36.68 8.85
N SER A 313 -9.92 -35.65 8.35
CA SER A 313 -9.57 -35.53 6.93
C SER A 313 -8.22 -36.12 6.52
N ASN A 314 -7.69 -37.10 7.25
CA ASN A 314 -6.48 -37.85 6.88
C ASN A 314 -6.77 -39.34 6.70
#